data_AF-G5GMM8-F1
#
_entry.id   AF-G5GMM8-F1
#
_cell.length_a   1.000
_cell.length_b   1.000
_cell.length_c   1.000
_cell.angle_alpha   90.00
_cell.angle_beta   90.00
_cell.angle_gamma   90.00
#
_symmetry.space_group_name_H-M   'P 1'
#
loop_
_entity.id
_entity.type
_entity.pdbx_description
1 polymer ?
#
loop_
_entity_poly.entity_id
_entity_poly.type
_entity_poly.pdbx_seq_one_letter_code
_entity_poly.pdbx_strand_id
1 'polypeptide(L)'
;MVNEKLRDDLTDQLCRAILSLNTMEECYQFFEDICTIGELRAMAQRLDVARMLHEGNTYDDIVAHTGASTATISRVKRCLNYGADGYTLVLEKGISTADIHKEKSDEF
;
A
#
# COMPACT_ATOMS: atom_id res chain seq x y z
N MET A 1 -3.00 -1.60 18.44
CA MET A 1 -2.39 -0.47 19.21
C MET A 1 -1.11 -0.05 18.48
N VAL A 2 -0.90 1.25 18.25
CA VAL A 2 0.29 1.75 17.51
C VAL A 2 1.55 1.43 18.31
N ASN A 3 2.63 1.03 17.63
CA ASN A 3 3.91 0.76 18.26
C ASN A 3 4.49 2.06 18.86
N GLU A 4 4.54 2.15 20.19
CA GLU A 4 4.98 3.34 20.92
C GLU A 4 6.39 3.79 20.56
N LYS A 5 7.25 2.87 20.09
CA LYS A 5 8.61 3.20 19.64
C LYS A 5 8.66 4.03 18.35
N LEU A 6 7.56 4.10 17.61
CA LEU A 6 7.44 4.89 16.38
C LEU A 6 6.82 6.26 16.64
N ARG A 7 6.37 6.53 17.88
CA ARG A 7 5.63 7.75 18.18
C ARG A 7 6.57 8.82 18.71
N ASP A 8 6.81 9.83 17.90
CA ASP A 8 7.53 11.05 18.25
C ASP A 8 6.98 12.23 17.43
N ASP A 9 7.43 13.44 17.74
CA ASP A 9 6.94 14.67 17.10
C ASP A 9 7.19 14.68 15.58
N LEU A 10 8.29 14.07 15.12
CA LEU A 10 8.65 13.99 13.71
C LEU A 10 7.71 13.05 12.95
N THR A 11 7.43 11.88 13.50
CA THR A 11 6.54 10.88 12.91
C THR A 11 5.09 11.35 12.95
N ASP A 12 4.67 11.99 14.04
CA ASP A 12 3.34 12.60 14.15
C ASP A 12 3.16 13.74 13.13
N GLN A 13 4.20 14.54 12.87
CA GLN A 13 4.19 15.57 11.83
C GLN A 13 4.01 14.95 10.43
N LEU A 14 4.77 13.90 10.11
CA LEU A 14 4.65 13.19 8.83
C LEU A 14 3.24 12.62 8.65
N CYS A 15 2.68 11.96 9.67
CA CYS A 15 1.32 11.42 9.61
C CYS A 15 0.27 12.53 9.40
N ARG A 16 0.41 13.69 10.07
CA ARG A 16 -0.47 14.85 9.87
C ARG A 16 -0.36 15.42 8.46
N ALA A 17 0.84 15.49 7.89
CA ALA A 17 1.06 15.94 6.51
C ALA A 17 0.33 15.02 5.52
N ILE A 18 0.50 13.70 5.66
CA ILE A 18 -0.19 12.69 4.82
C ILE A 18 -1.71 12.82 4.93
N LEU A 19 -2.24 13.02 6.15
CA LEU A 19 -3.69 13.18 6.38
C LEU A 19 -4.26 14.49 5.82
N SER A 20 -3.43 15.47 5.47
CA SER A 20 -3.86 16.77 4.94
C SER A 20 -4.08 16.79 3.42
N LEU A 21 -3.62 15.74 2.72
CA LEU A 21 -3.70 15.60 1.26
C LEU A 21 -5.12 15.20 0.85
N ASN A 22 -5.67 15.83 -0.18
CA ASN A 22 -7.06 15.69 -0.61
C ASN A 22 -7.21 15.14 -2.03
N THR A 23 -6.16 15.23 -2.86
CA THR A 23 -6.21 14.82 -4.26
C THR A 23 -5.06 13.88 -4.62
N MET A 24 -5.23 13.11 -5.70
CA MET A 24 -4.17 12.24 -6.22
C MET A 24 -2.92 13.02 -6.63
N GLU A 25 -3.10 14.20 -7.22
CA GLU A 25 -2.00 15.08 -7.63
C GLU A 25 -1.19 15.55 -6.41
N GLU A 26 -1.87 15.99 -5.34
CA GLU A 26 -1.21 16.36 -4.07
C GLU A 26 -0.42 15.18 -3.48
N CYS A 27 -0.97 13.96 -3.54
CA CYS A 27 -0.25 12.76 -3.13
C CYS A 27 1.02 12.53 -3.98
N TYR A 28 0.91 12.59 -5.32
CA TYR A 28 2.07 12.38 -6.19
C TYR A 28 3.16 13.43 -5.95
N GLN A 29 2.80 14.72 -5.87
CA GLN A 29 3.74 15.80 -5.58
C GLN A 29 4.44 15.62 -4.24
N PHE A 30 3.67 15.34 -3.18
CA PHE A 30 4.25 15.13 -1.84
C PHE A 30 5.21 13.93 -1.81
N PHE A 31 4.80 12.78 -2.37
CA PHE A 31 5.65 11.59 -2.37
C PHE A 31 6.84 11.71 -3.32
N GLU A 32 6.78 12.51 -4.38
CA GLU A 32 7.93 12.82 -5.24
C GLU A 32 8.99 13.63 -4.49
N ASP A 33 8.59 14.55 -3.61
CA ASP A 33 9.52 15.36 -2.81
C ASP A 33 10.22 14.53 -1.72
N ILE A 34 9.50 13.62 -1.04
CA ILE A 34 10.01 12.92 0.15
C ILE A 34 10.59 11.53 -0.12
N CYS A 35 10.31 10.94 -1.29
CA CYS A 35 10.75 9.60 -1.64
C CYS A 35 11.51 9.60 -2.96
N THR A 36 12.46 8.69 -3.08
CA THR A 36 12.95 8.28 -4.39
C THR A 36 11.87 7.48 -5.15
N ILE A 37 11.99 7.44 -6.48
CA ILE A 37 11.13 6.61 -7.34
C ILE A 37 11.14 5.14 -6.89
N GLY A 38 12.29 4.63 -6.45
CA GLY A 38 12.44 3.25 -5.99
C GLY A 38 11.67 2.98 -4.70
N GLU A 39 11.69 3.91 -3.74
CA GLU A 39 10.96 3.79 -2.47
C GLU A 39 9.45 3.83 -2.69
N LEU A 40 8.95 4.77 -3.49
CA LEU A 40 7.53 4.86 -3.80
C LEU A 40 7.03 3.59 -4.50
N ARG A 41 7.77 3.10 -5.51
CA ARG A 41 7.45 1.83 -6.20
C ARG A 41 7.47 0.64 -5.25
N ALA A 42 8.43 0.58 -4.34
CA ALA A 42 8.52 -0.50 -3.36
C ALA A 42 7.33 -0.46 -2.38
N MET A 43 6.87 0.72 -1.96
CA MET A 43 5.67 0.85 -1.13
C MET A 43 4.40 0.42 -1.88
N ALA A 44 4.23 0.88 -3.13
CA ALA A 44 3.11 0.50 -3.98
C ALA A 44 3.07 -1.02 -4.24
N GLN A 45 4.20 -1.64 -4.59
CA GLN A 45 4.32 -3.08 -4.80
C GLN A 45 3.90 -3.87 -3.54
N ARG A 46 4.29 -3.41 -2.34
CA ARG A 46 3.91 -4.08 -1.09
C ARG A 46 2.41 -4.01 -0.81
N LEU A 47 1.77 -2.87 -1.13
CA LEU A 47 0.32 -2.72 -1.00
C LEU A 47 -0.41 -3.67 -1.95
N ASP A 48 0.04 -3.78 -3.19
CA ASP A 48 -0.58 -4.64 -4.20
C ASP A 48 -0.38 -6.14 -3.87
N VAL A 49 0.79 -6.53 -3.37
CA VAL A 49 1.03 -7.86 -2.81
C VAL A 49 0.05 -8.15 -1.66
N ALA A 50 -0.18 -7.19 -0.75
CA ALA A 50 -1.10 -7.38 0.37
C ALA A 50 -2.55 -7.56 -0.11
N ARG A 51 -2.98 -6.77 -1.11
CA ARG A 51 -4.29 -6.91 -1.77
C ARG A 51 -4.46 -8.29 -2.38
N MET A 52 -3.51 -8.74 -3.21
CA MET A 52 -3.60 -10.05 -3.85
C MET A 52 -3.58 -11.20 -2.84
N LEU A 53 -2.79 -11.11 -1.76
CA LEU A 53 -2.81 -12.08 -0.67
C LEU A 53 -4.16 -12.12 0.04
N HIS A 54 -4.78 -10.96 0.26
CA HIS A 54 -6.09 -10.83 0.89
C HIS A 54 -7.20 -11.45 0.00
N GLU A 55 -7.07 -11.33 -1.32
CA GLU A 55 -7.96 -11.95 -2.32
C GLU A 55 -7.72 -13.46 -2.52
N GLY A 56 -6.70 -14.04 -1.86
CA GLY A 56 -6.42 -15.49 -1.92
C GLY A 56 -5.57 -15.94 -3.12
N ASN A 57 -4.91 -15.03 -3.83
CA ASN A 57 -4.01 -15.36 -4.95
C ASN A 57 -2.80 -16.18 -4.50
N THR A 58 -2.25 -17.01 -5.40
CA THR A 58 -1.06 -17.81 -5.13
C THR A 58 0.22 -16.98 -5.20
N TYR A 59 1.33 -17.50 -4.66
CA TYR A 59 2.61 -16.79 -4.73
C TYR A 59 3.09 -16.60 -6.17
N ASP A 60 2.86 -17.58 -7.03
CA ASP A 60 3.29 -17.52 -8.44
C ASP A 60 2.52 -16.44 -9.19
N ASP A 61 1.21 -16.31 -8.95
CA ASP A 61 0.39 -15.24 -9.51
C ASP A 61 0.88 -13.86 -9.05
N ILE A 62 1.21 -13.74 -7.76
CA ILE A 62 1.69 -12.49 -7.18
C ILE A 62 3.05 -12.11 -7.75
N VAL A 63 3.97 -13.05 -7.92
CA VAL A 63 5.29 -12.80 -8.54
C VAL A 63 5.09 -12.34 -9.98
N ALA A 64 4.25 -13.04 -10.76
CA ALA A 64 4.00 -12.72 -12.15
C ALA A 64 3.35 -11.32 -12.33
N HIS A 65 2.44 -10.94 -11.43
CA HIS A 65 1.74 -9.66 -11.49
C HIS A 65 2.59 -8.49 -10.96
N THR A 66 3.15 -8.64 -9.77
CA THR A 66 3.77 -7.53 -9.04
C THR A 66 5.27 -7.42 -9.27
N GLY A 67 5.92 -8.50 -9.73
CA GLY A 67 7.38 -8.60 -9.82
C GLY A 67 8.08 -8.67 -8.44
N ALA A 68 7.32 -8.86 -7.35
CA ALA A 68 7.88 -8.99 -6.02
C ALA A 68 8.62 -10.32 -5.86
N SER A 69 9.73 -10.33 -5.12
CA SER A 69 10.37 -11.59 -4.73
C SER A 69 9.55 -12.35 -3.70
N THR A 70 9.70 -13.68 -3.66
CA THR A 70 9.07 -14.55 -2.64
C THR A 70 9.39 -14.12 -1.21
N ALA A 71 10.59 -13.58 -0.98
CA ALA A 71 11.00 -12.99 0.30
C ALA A 71 10.19 -11.74 0.64
N THR A 72 9.90 -10.87 -0.33
CA THR A 72 9.02 -9.71 -0.14
C THR A 72 7.58 -10.15 0.15
N ILE A 73 7.04 -11.09 -0.63
CA ILE A 73 5.68 -11.62 -0.41
C ILE A 73 5.55 -12.21 1.00
N SER A 74 6.54 -12.97 1.46
CA SER A 74 6.53 -13.56 2.80
C SER A 74 6.55 -12.51 3.91
N ARG A 75 7.32 -11.42 3.75
CA ARG A 75 7.31 -10.29 4.71
C ARG A 75 5.95 -9.58 4.73
N VAL A 76 5.36 -9.34 3.57
CA VAL A 76 4.03 -8.70 3.48
C VAL A 76 2.97 -9.59 4.11
N LYS A 77 2.94 -10.89 3.79
CA LYS A 77 2.00 -11.86 4.40
C LYS A 77 2.10 -11.89 5.92
N ARG A 78 3.32 -11.83 6.47
CA ARG A 78 3.51 -11.76 7.92
C ARG A 78 2.91 -10.49 8.52
N CYS A 79 3.12 -9.33 7.89
CA CYS A 79 2.53 -8.06 8.33
C CYS A 79 1.01 -8.02 8.15
N LEU A 80 0.47 -8.66 7.11
CA LEU A 80 -0.97 -8.77 6.88
C LEU A 80 -1.66 -9.60 7.97
N ASN A 81 -1.03 -10.71 8.39
CA ASN A 81 -1.65 -11.62 9.35
C ASN A 81 -1.36 -11.28 10.82
N TYR A 82 -0.22 -10.65 11.11
CA TYR A 82 0.29 -10.47 12.47
C TYR A 82 0.89 -9.07 12.72
N GLY A 83 0.60 -8.10 11.84
CA GLY A 83 1.13 -6.75 11.93
C GLY A 83 0.27 -5.82 12.77
N ALA A 84 0.20 -4.56 12.35
CA ALA A 84 -0.57 -3.50 13.02
C ALA A 84 -1.95 -3.29 12.38
N ASP A 85 -2.44 -4.27 11.61
CA ASP A 85 -3.73 -4.26 10.90
C ASP A 85 -3.94 -3.12 9.89
N GLY A 86 -2.89 -2.36 9.56
CA GLY A 86 -2.96 -1.23 8.63
C GLY A 86 -3.33 -1.64 7.19
N TYR A 87 -2.87 -2.81 6.72
CA TYR A 87 -3.28 -3.35 5.43
C TYR A 87 -4.78 -3.68 5.44
N THR A 88 -5.24 -4.43 6.43
CA THR A 88 -6.65 -4.81 6.60
C THR A 88 -7.55 -3.58 6.62
N LEU A 89 -7.19 -2.55 7.39
CA LEU A 89 -7.93 -1.28 7.47
C LEU A 89 -8.13 -0.62 6.11
N VAL A 90 -7.08 -0.55 5.28
CA VAL A 90 -7.13 0.09 3.96
C VAL A 90 -7.91 -0.76 2.95
N LEU A 91 -7.71 -2.08 2.98
CA LEU A 91 -8.41 -3.02 2.09
C LEU A 91 -9.92 -3.07 2.39
N GLU A 92 -10.33 -3.08 3.65
CA GLU A 92 -11.74 -3.06 4.07
C GLU A 92 -12.45 -1.74 3.74
N LYS A 93 -11.71 -0.63 3.67
CA LYS A 93 -12.25 0.67 3.23
C LYS A 93 -12.58 0.71 1.73
N GLY A 94 -12.31 -0.36 0.99
CA GLY A 94 -12.59 -0.43 -0.44
C GLY A 94 -11.51 0.20 -1.31
N ILE A 95 -10.32 0.49 -0.79
CA ILE A 95 -9.16 0.93 -1.59
C ILE A 95 -8.53 -0.30 -2.27
N SER A 96 -9.37 -1.13 -2.91
CA SER A 96 -8.95 -2.19 -3.81
C SER A 96 -8.98 -1.62 -5.23
N THR A 97 -7.97 -1.93 -6.02
CA THR A 97 -7.84 -1.52 -7.43
C THR A 97 -9.02 -1.95 -8.31
N ALA A 98 -9.99 -2.71 -7.78
CA ALA A 98 -11.26 -3.02 -8.41
C ALA A 98 -12.02 -1.78 -8.91
N ASP A 99 -11.86 -0.62 -8.27
CA ASP A 99 -12.49 0.63 -8.74
C ASP A 99 -11.73 1.30 -9.90
N ILE A 100 -10.43 1.00 -10.07
CA ILE A 100 -9.60 1.55 -11.16
C ILE A 100 -9.91 0.87 -12.51
N HIS A 101 -10.48 -0.33 -12.49
CA HIS A 101 -10.82 -1.08 -13.71
C HIS A 101 -12.29 -1.00 -14.14
N LYS A 102 -13.20 -0.51 -13.29
CA LYS A 102 -14.59 -0.25 -13.70
C LYS A 102 -14.70 0.91 -14.69
N GLU A 103 -13.81 1.91 -14.60
CA GLU A 103 -13.83 3.04 -15.53
C GLU A 103 -13.36 2.68 -16.95
N LYS A 104 -12.65 1.56 -17.15
CA LYS A 104 -12.20 1.13 -18.49
C LYS A 104 -13.19 0.21 -19.22
N SER A 105 -14.19 -0.33 -18.55
CA SER A 105 -15.19 -1.21 -19.17
C SER A 105 -16.42 -0.46 -19.72
N ASP A 106 -16.61 0.80 -19.35
CA ASP A 106 -17.74 1.63 -19.80
C ASP A 106 -17.38 2.56 -20.98
N GLU A 107 -16.16 2.47 -21.53
CA GLU A 107 -15.68 3.21 -22.71
C GLU A 107 -15.66 2.41 -24.02
N PHE A 108 -16.33 1.25 -24.10
CA PHE A 108 -16.53 0.53 -25.37
C PHE A 108 -17.97 0.05 -25.57
#